data_AF-A0A6G2JIY5-F1
#
_entry.id   AF-A0A6G2JIY5-F1
#
_cell.length_a   1.000
_cell.length_b   1.000
_cell.length_c   1.000
_cell.angle_alpha   90.00
_cell.angle_beta   90.00
_cell.angle_gamma   90.00
#
_symmetry.space_group_name_H-M   'P 1'
#
loop_
_entity.id
_entity.type
_entity.pdbx_description
1 polymer ?
#
loop_
_entity_poly.entity_id
_entity_poly.type
_entity_poly.pdbx_seq_one_letter_code
_entity_poly.pdbx_strand_id
1 'polypeptide(L)'
;MVSAGVIGLGFLALAVSLLGSMPLAGAWTPFLLSFGLLSAGTIGYAWFAYKDTVPGIKHDGIMFGNTTHRGAIAWALGIALTGFYVVLYWWPEYLARAIALVEPLSLVLSGQPANQWFLYGFLYTMAVVLFGFRMFMRYRHNRYHIIRTISVMFFQLVLAFILPHLLRALNEPEFYFSYFWPLKYDYLFPGTVDYLVNSPGALGSFMVFWGAVCSFIATPVLTYYYGKRWYCSWVCGCGGLAETLGDPWRHLTPKSTVSWKIERAIIYAVLLLIILTTAVLWVSSTSEGALSSISAPLQQWYGFYIGAVFAGVIGVGFYPVLGNRVWCRFGCPMAAVLGIIQRFFSRFRITTNGGQCMSCGNCTTYCEMGIDVRAYAERGENIVRSSCVGCGVCSAVCPRGVLKLENGTSHDDRYPGSDKPLGALSTAVSKGARVYGDRDGYV
;
A
#
# COMPACT_ATOMS: atom_id res chain seq x y z
N MET A 1 -11.03 -5.09 29.16
CA MET A 1 -11.80 -3.93 29.67
C MET A 1 -10.91 -2.72 29.90
N VAL A 2 -9.79 -2.85 30.64
CA VAL A 2 -8.84 -1.74 30.90
C VAL A 2 -8.36 -1.03 29.61
N SER A 3 -7.87 -1.76 28.61
CA SER A 3 -7.38 -1.16 27.36
C SER A 3 -8.44 -0.40 26.58
N ALA A 4 -9.70 -0.87 26.61
CA ALA A 4 -10.81 -0.17 25.98
C ALA A 4 -11.14 1.16 26.70
N GLY A 5 -11.03 1.18 28.03
CA GLY A 5 -11.15 2.40 28.82
C GLY A 5 -10.07 3.43 28.48
N VAL A 6 -8.81 2.99 28.32
CA VAL A 6 -7.70 3.87 27.91
C VAL A 6 -7.92 4.45 26.51
N ILE A 7 -8.38 3.63 25.55
CA ILE A 7 -8.75 4.10 24.20
C ILE A 7 -9.89 5.12 24.29
N GLY A 8 -10.92 4.86 25.11
CA GLY A 8 -12.05 5.78 25.32
C GLY A 8 -11.60 7.13 25.89
N LEU A 9 -10.70 7.13 26.87
CA LEU A 9 -10.10 8.35 27.42
C LEU A 9 -9.26 9.11 26.38
N GLY A 10 -8.52 8.39 25.53
CA GLY A 10 -7.79 9.01 24.42
C GLY A 10 -8.72 9.68 23.41
N PHE A 11 -9.84 9.05 23.04
CA PHE A 11 -10.85 9.68 22.18
C PHE A 11 -11.52 10.88 22.84
N LEU A 12 -11.79 10.80 24.15
CA LEU A 12 -12.33 11.93 24.90
C LEU A 12 -11.35 13.12 24.91
N ALA A 13 -10.07 12.87 25.20
CA ALA A 13 -9.03 13.89 25.16
C ALA A 13 -8.88 14.51 23.76
N LEU A 14 -8.96 13.68 22.72
CA LEU A 14 -8.95 14.15 21.33
C LEU A 14 -10.18 15.03 21.03
N ALA A 15 -11.38 14.60 21.41
CA ALA A 15 -12.60 15.37 21.20
C ALA A 15 -12.57 16.71 21.95
N VAL A 16 -12.12 16.72 23.20
CA VAL A 16 -11.93 17.96 23.99
C VAL A 16 -10.91 18.89 23.32
N SER A 17 -9.81 18.34 22.81
CA SER A 17 -8.79 19.14 22.10
C SER A 17 -9.35 19.73 20.80
N LEU A 18 -10.11 18.96 20.03
CA LEU A 18 -10.67 19.39 18.75
C LEU A 18 -11.87 20.33 18.88
N LEU A 19 -12.68 20.21 19.94
CA LEU A 19 -13.90 21.01 20.14
C LEU A 19 -13.74 22.15 21.16
N GLY A 20 -12.72 22.09 22.01
CA GLY A 20 -12.49 23.07 23.07
C GLY A 20 -12.04 24.44 22.53
N SER A 21 -11.70 25.37 23.41
CA SER A 21 -11.18 26.70 23.04
C SER A 21 -9.72 26.91 23.46
N MET A 22 -9.08 25.91 24.06
CA MET A 22 -7.70 26.01 24.54
C MET A 22 -6.69 26.13 23.40
N PRO A 23 -5.59 26.91 23.59
CA PRO A 23 -4.50 26.98 22.63
C PRO A 23 -3.78 25.63 22.55
N LEU A 24 -3.68 25.09 21.32
CA LEU A 24 -3.06 23.78 21.06
C LEU A 24 -1.64 23.87 20.49
N ALA A 25 -1.33 24.97 19.80
CA ALA A 25 -0.05 25.17 19.13
C ALA A 25 1.11 25.05 20.14
N GLY A 26 2.05 24.15 19.89
CA GLY A 26 3.21 23.91 20.75
C GLY A 26 2.93 23.21 22.10
N ALA A 27 1.67 22.85 22.40
CA ALA A 27 1.32 22.19 23.65
C ALA A 27 1.47 20.66 23.60
N TRP A 28 2.44 20.11 24.35
CA TRP A 28 2.67 18.66 24.45
C TRP A 28 1.56 17.90 25.19
N THR A 29 0.94 18.51 26.19
CA THR A 29 -0.09 17.87 27.02
C THR A 29 -1.29 17.36 26.23
N PRO A 30 -2.00 18.19 25.42
CA PRO A 30 -3.13 17.70 24.63
C PRO A 30 -2.72 16.67 23.58
N PHE A 31 -1.51 16.80 23.00
CA PHE A 31 -0.95 15.81 22.08
C PHE A 31 -0.74 14.45 22.76
N LEU A 32 -0.04 14.41 23.90
CA LEU A 32 0.27 13.18 24.64
C LEU A 32 -0.99 12.53 25.21
N LEU A 33 -1.94 13.31 25.72
CA LEU A 33 -3.21 12.78 26.20
C LEU A 33 -4.04 12.18 25.05
N SER A 34 -4.10 12.85 23.90
CA SER A 34 -4.89 12.36 22.76
C SER A 34 -4.22 11.14 22.12
N PHE A 35 -3.02 11.31 21.57
CA PHE A 35 -2.37 10.26 20.77
C PHE A 35 -1.60 9.25 21.62
N GLY A 36 -1.06 9.65 22.78
CA GLY A 36 -0.35 8.75 23.69
C GLY A 36 -1.30 7.74 24.35
N LEU A 37 -2.46 8.18 24.84
CA LEU A 37 -3.47 7.26 25.38
C LEU A 37 -4.06 6.34 24.30
N LEU A 38 -4.38 6.88 23.11
CA LEU A 38 -4.83 6.06 21.99
C LEU A 38 -3.78 4.99 21.61
N SER A 39 -2.51 5.37 21.57
CA SER A 39 -1.40 4.45 21.25
C SER A 39 -1.23 3.38 22.33
N ALA A 40 -1.12 3.78 23.60
CA ALA A 40 -0.96 2.86 24.73
C ALA A 40 -2.16 1.92 24.86
N GLY A 41 -3.38 2.44 24.71
CA GLY A 41 -4.61 1.66 24.74
C GLY A 41 -4.68 0.64 23.60
N THR A 42 -4.31 1.04 22.37
CA THR A 42 -4.29 0.14 21.20
C THR A 42 -3.25 -0.97 21.33
N ILE A 43 -2.03 -0.63 21.76
CA ILE A 43 -0.95 -1.59 22.02
C ILE A 43 -1.37 -2.56 23.12
N GLY A 44 -1.89 -2.04 24.24
CA GLY A 44 -2.40 -2.85 25.35
C GLY A 44 -3.52 -3.79 24.90
N TYR A 45 -4.47 -3.31 24.11
CA TYR A 45 -5.54 -4.14 23.57
C TYR A 45 -4.99 -5.27 22.70
N ALA A 46 -4.08 -4.96 21.78
CA ALA A 46 -3.42 -5.96 20.93
C ALA A 46 -2.63 -6.99 21.75
N TRP A 47 -1.93 -6.54 22.79
CA TRP A 47 -1.18 -7.42 23.69
C TRP A 47 -2.11 -8.42 24.39
N PHE A 48 -3.13 -7.93 25.09
CA PHE A 48 -4.05 -8.79 25.84
C PHE A 48 -4.92 -9.67 24.92
N ALA A 49 -5.21 -9.23 23.70
CA ALA A 49 -5.98 -10.03 22.74
C ALA A 49 -5.21 -11.25 22.20
N TYR A 50 -3.88 -11.20 22.15
CA TYR A 50 -3.06 -12.23 21.48
C TYR A 50 -2.03 -12.92 22.39
N LYS A 51 -1.72 -12.40 23.59
CA LYS A 51 -0.64 -12.96 24.43
C LYS A 51 -0.86 -14.43 24.78
N ASP A 52 -2.09 -14.83 25.09
CA ASP A 52 -2.43 -16.19 25.54
C ASP A 52 -3.06 -17.05 24.43
N THR A 53 -3.06 -16.56 23.17
CA THR A 53 -3.64 -17.34 22.06
C THR A 53 -2.69 -18.45 21.62
N VAL A 54 -3.28 -19.62 21.30
CA VAL A 54 -2.52 -20.77 20.78
C VAL A 54 -1.82 -20.43 19.46
N PRO A 55 -0.67 -21.05 19.18
CA PRO A 55 0.05 -20.83 17.93
C PRO A 55 -0.81 -21.16 16.70
N GLY A 56 -0.90 -20.20 15.77
CA GLY A 56 -1.64 -20.33 14.52
C GLY A 56 -2.34 -19.04 14.11
N ILE A 57 -2.63 -18.89 12.83
CA ILE A 57 -3.34 -17.71 12.31
C ILE A 57 -4.82 -18.03 12.28
N LYS A 58 -5.52 -17.60 13.33
CA LYS A 58 -6.95 -17.79 13.46
C LYS A 58 -7.72 -16.59 12.94
N HIS A 59 -8.82 -16.85 12.26
CA HIS A 59 -9.75 -15.85 11.74
C HIS A 59 -11.17 -16.17 12.20
N ASP A 60 -11.33 -16.40 13.49
CA ASP A 60 -12.60 -16.83 14.06
C ASP A 60 -13.59 -15.66 14.10
N GLY A 61 -14.83 -15.88 13.66
CA GLY A 61 -15.93 -14.92 13.77
C GLY A 61 -15.83 -13.67 12.88
N ILE A 62 -14.77 -13.50 12.07
CA ILE A 62 -14.55 -12.27 11.29
C ILE A 62 -15.69 -11.98 10.29
N MET A 63 -16.27 -13.02 9.70
CA MET A 63 -17.37 -12.88 8.73
C MET A 63 -18.66 -12.33 9.37
N PHE A 64 -18.81 -12.49 10.69
CA PHE A 64 -20.02 -12.12 11.45
C PHE A 64 -19.80 -10.86 12.31
N GLY A 65 -18.58 -10.33 12.35
CA GLY A 65 -18.26 -9.17 13.18
C GLY A 65 -18.87 -7.89 12.65
N ASN A 66 -19.51 -7.11 13.53
CA ASN A 66 -20.22 -5.87 13.16
C ASN A 66 -19.35 -4.82 12.43
N THR A 67 -18.05 -4.78 12.71
CA THR A 67 -17.07 -3.86 12.09
C THR A 67 -16.35 -4.43 10.88
N THR A 68 -16.42 -5.76 10.68
CA THR A 68 -15.63 -6.48 9.66
C THR A 68 -16.46 -7.00 8.51
N HIS A 69 -17.77 -7.20 8.68
CA HIS A 69 -18.71 -7.51 7.59
C HIS A 69 -19.20 -6.23 6.89
N ARG A 70 -19.85 -6.38 5.71
CA ARG A 70 -20.45 -5.26 4.93
C ARG A 70 -21.75 -4.74 5.56
N GLY A 71 -21.68 -4.32 6.82
CA GLY A 71 -22.80 -3.74 7.57
C GLY A 71 -22.77 -2.21 7.61
N ALA A 72 -23.72 -1.62 8.34
CA ALA A 72 -23.85 -0.18 8.52
C ALA A 72 -22.56 0.47 9.06
N ILE A 73 -21.88 -0.19 10.01
CA ILE A 73 -20.64 0.34 10.60
C ILE A 73 -19.49 0.36 9.58
N ALA A 74 -19.38 -0.66 8.72
CA ALA A 74 -18.38 -0.66 7.66
C ALA A 74 -18.60 0.49 6.66
N TRP A 75 -19.86 0.75 6.28
CA TRP A 75 -20.21 1.91 5.45
C TRP A 75 -19.93 3.23 6.16
N ALA A 76 -20.30 3.37 7.44
CA ALA A 76 -20.02 4.57 8.23
C ALA A 76 -18.51 4.84 8.32
N LEU A 77 -17.69 3.81 8.58
CA LEU A 77 -16.24 3.92 8.56
C LEU A 77 -15.70 4.30 7.18
N GLY A 78 -16.24 3.71 6.12
CA GLY A 78 -15.85 4.05 4.76
C GLY A 78 -16.16 5.50 4.40
N ILE A 79 -17.35 5.98 4.76
CA ILE A 79 -17.76 7.39 4.59
C ILE A 79 -16.87 8.31 5.42
N ALA A 80 -16.58 7.96 6.68
CA ALA A 80 -15.72 8.76 7.55
C ALA A 80 -14.29 8.88 7.01
N LEU A 81 -13.69 7.77 6.55
CA LEU A 81 -12.35 7.77 5.94
C LEU A 81 -12.35 8.58 4.64
N THR A 82 -13.33 8.36 3.77
CA THR A 82 -13.51 9.10 2.52
C THR A 82 -13.66 10.60 2.79
N GLY A 83 -14.53 10.97 3.73
CA GLY A 83 -14.77 12.34 4.16
C GLY A 83 -13.53 13.00 4.74
N PHE A 84 -12.74 12.28 5.54
CA PHE A 84 -11.45 12.78 6.03
C PHE A 84 -10.51 13.16 4.88
N TYR A 85 -10.35 12.31 3.86
CA TYR A 85 -9.51 12.66 2.69
C TYR A 85 -10.10 13.83 1.91
N VAL A 86 -11.42 13.91 1.75
CA VAL A 86 -12.07 15.03 1.07
C VAL A 86 -11.80 16.35 1.82
N VAL A 87 -11.93 16.37 3.13
CA VAL A 87 -11.59 17.56 3.92
C VAL A 87 -10.08 17.86 3.84
N LEU A 88 -9.22 16.85 3.93
CA LEU A 88 -7.77 16.99 3.87
C LEU A 88 -7.27 17.67 2.58
N TYR A 89 -7.83 17.30 1.43
CA TYR A 89 -7.36 17.79 0.12
C TYR A 89 -8.00 19.11 -0.29
N TRP A 90 -9.30 19.32 0.03
CA TRP A 90 -10.07 20.45 -0.49
C TRP A 90 -10.43 21.52 0.54
N TRP A 91 -10.54 21.15 1.81
CA TRP A 91 -10.93 22.07 2.89
C TRP A 91 -10.10 21.87 4.16
N PRO A 92 -8.76 22.00 4.07
CA PRO A 92 -7.86 21.75 5.19
C PRO A 92 -8.06 22.72 6.37
N GLU A 93 -8.72 23.86 6.16
CA GLU A 93 -9.09 24.81 7.21
C GLU A 93 -9.96 24.18 8.31
N TYR A 94 -10.82 23.22 7.98
CA TYR A 94 -11.60 22.48 8.98
C TYR A 94 -10.74 21.54 9.83
N LEU A 95 -9.50 21.25 9.41
CA LEU A 95 -8.52 20.46 10.16
C LEU A 95 -7.52 21.33 10.93
N ALA A 96 -7.65 22.67 10.93
CA ALA A 96 -6.69 23.58 11.56
C ALA A 96 -6.35 23.20 13.01
N ARG A 97 -7.35 22.79 13.81
CA ARG A 97 -7.12 22.34 15.19
C ARG A 97 -6.41 21.00 15.28
N ALA A 98 -6.70 20.07 14.37
CA ALA A 98 -6.00 18.78 14.32
C ALA A 98 -4.54 18.98 13.88
N ILE A 99 -4.28 19.94 12.97
CA ILE A 99 -2.94 20.33 12.55
C ILE A 99 -2.17 20.96 13.72
N ALA A 100 -2.78 21.90 14.46
CA ALA A 100 -2.18 22.51 15.64
C ALA A 100 -1.88 21.48 16.75
N LEU A 101 -2.70 20.43 16.88
CA LEU A 101 -2.50 19.37 17.87
C LEU A 101 -1.20 18.57 17.62
N VAL A 102 -0.78 18.40 16.37
CA VAL A 102 0.45 17.68 16.01
C VAL A 102 1.67 18.60 15.83
N GLU A 103 1.49 19.90 15.97
CA GLU A 103 2.53 20.92 15.83
C GLU A 103 3.74 20.74 16.77
N PRO A 104 3.60 20.37 18.06
CA PRO A 104 4.77 20.18 18.94
C PRO A 104 5.76 19.15 18.36
N LEU A 105 5.23 18.08 17.76
CA LEU A 105 6.04 17.05 17.12
C LEU A 105 6.65 17.55 15.80
N SER A 106 5.92 18.36 15.03
CA SER A 106 6.42 18.94 13.79
C SER A 106 7.59 19.87 14.05
N LEU A 107 7.46 20.77 15.03
CA LEU A 107 8.54 21.68 15.43
C LEU A 107 9.83 20.94 15.84
N VAL A 108 9.70 19.79 16.52
CA VAL A 108 10.87 18.96 16.88
C VAL A 108 11.48 18.23 15.69
N LEU A 109 10.67 17.72 14.75
CA LEU A 109 11.15 16.90 13.64
C LEU A 109 11.61 17.72 12.43
N SER A 110 10.88 18.76 12.06
CA SER A 110 11.09 19.56 10.85
C SER A 110 11.52 21.00 11.13
N GLY A 111 11.48 21.47 12.38
CA GLY A 111 11.77 22.87 12.73
C GLY A 111 10.74 23.87 12.19
N GLN A 112 9.60 23.38 11.66
CA GLN A 112 8.60 24.18 10.96
C GLN A 112 7.20 23.91 11.53
N PRO A 113 6.26 24.86 11.41
CA PRO A 113 4.87 24.62 11.80
C PRO A 113 4.25 23.44 11.05
N ALA A 114 3.35 22.71 11.74
CA ALA A 114 2.64 21.60 11.12
C ALA A 114 1.72 22.08 9.99
N ASN A 115 1.56 21.25 8.96
CA ASN A 115 0.58 21.43 7.90
C ASN A 115 -0.30 20.17 7.78
N GLN A 116 -1.27 20.20 6.85
CA GLN A 116 -2.16 19.06 6.59
C GLN A 116 -1.40 17.77 6.21
N TRP A 117 -0.27 17.88 5.51
CA TRP A 117 0.54 16.74 5.08
C TRP A 117 1.32 16.12 6.23
N PHE A 118 1.79 16.94 7.18
CA PHE A 118 2.38 16.47 8.42
C PHE A 118 1.35 15.70 9.25
N LEU A 119 0.14 16.25 9.42
CA LEU A 119 -0.96 15.58 10.11
C LEU A 119 -1.29 14.24 9.43
N TYR A 120 -1.44 14.23 8.11
CA TYR A 120 -1.70 13.02 7.34
C TYR A 120 -0.57 11.99 7.53
N GLY A 121 0.69 12.39 7.33
CA GLY A 121 1.86 11.52 7.48
C GLY A 121 1.99 10.95 8.90
N PHE A 122 1.69 11.76 9.92
CA PHE A 122 1.66 11.33 11.32
C PHE A 122 0.57 10.29 11.57
N LEU A 123 -0.68 10.58 11.20
CA LEU A 123 -1.81 9.65 11.40
C LEU A 123 -1.59 8.35 10.61
N TYR A 124 -1.07 8.44 9.39
CA TYR A 124 -0.73 7.29 8.56
C TYR A 124 0.34 6.42 9.22
N THR A 125 1.42 7.03 9.69
CA THR A 125 2.54 6.33 10.34
C THR A 125 2.09 5.72 11.67
N MET A 126 1.30 6.45 12.46
CA MET A 126 0.70 5.95 13.69
C MET A 126 -0.18 4.73 13.41
N ALA A 127 -1.03 4.77 12.37
CA ALA A 127 -1.84 3.62 11.99
C ALA A 127 -0.96 2.41 11.60
N VAL A 128 0.05 2.59 10.75
CA VAL A 128 0.96 1.50 10.35
C VAL A 128 1.70 0.92 11.55
N VAL A 129 2.17 1.73 12.49
CA VAL A 129 2.93 1.27 13.66
C VAL A 129 2.03 0.57 14.67
N LEU A 130 0.89 1.16 15.04
CA LEU A 130 -0.02 0.59 16.04
C LEU A 130 -0.69 -0.69 15.55
N PHE A 131 -1.24 -0.67 14.32
CA PHE A 131 -1.81 -1.88 13.73
C PHE A 131 -0.74 -2.85 13.23
N GLY A 132 0.49 -2.38 13.00
CA GLY A 132 1.68 -3.19 12.81
C GLY A 132 2.02 -4.01 14.05
N PHE A 133 1.98 -3.39 15.24
CA PHE A 133 2.13 -4.12 16.51
C PHE A 133 1.03 -5.18 16.70
N ARG A 134 -0.23 -4.83 16.39
CA ARG A 134 -1.34 -5.80 16.38
C ARG A 134 -1.06 -6.97 15.42
N MET A 135 -0.57 -6.69 14.22
CA MET A 135 -0.20 -7.70 13.23
C MET A 135 0.97 -8.57 13.71
N PHE A 136 1.99 -7.97 14.31
CA PHE A 136 3.15 -8.64 14.88
C PHE A 136 2.71 -9.65 15.96
N MET A 137 1.85 -9.23 16.89
CA MET A 137 1.31 -10.11 17.93
C MET A 137 0.47 -11.25 17.34
N ARG A 138 -0.38 -10.94 16.35
CA ARG A 138 -1.25 -11.93 15.70
C ARG A 138 -0.46 -12.99 14.91
N TYR A 139 0.63 -12.60 14.25
CA TYR A 139 1.43 -13.48 13.39
C TYR A 139 2.77 -13.88 14.04
N ARG A 140 2.91 -13.74 15.37
CA ARG A 140 4.15 -13.95 16.16
C ARG A 140 4.79 -15.34 16.04
N HIS A 141 4.09 -16.31 15.46
CA HIS A 141 4.58 -17.68 15.27
C HIS A 141 5.11 -17.93 13.85
N ASN A 142 5.01 -16.95 12.95
CA ASN A 142 5.50 -17.06 11.58
C ASN A 142 6.61 -16.04 11.31
N ARG A 143 7.85 -16.53 11.19
CA ARG A 143 9.05 -15.71 10.96
C ARG A 143 8.92 -14.80 9.73
N TYR A 144 8.29 -15.27 8.66
CA TYR A 144 8.11 -14.47 7.44
C TYR A 144 7.26 -13.22 7.72
N HIS A 145 6.14 -13.39 8.42
CA HIS A 145 5.26 -12.26 8.73
C HIS A 145 5.88 -11.32 9.76
N ILE A 146 6.65 -11.83 10.73
CA ILE A 146 7.38 -11.00 11.70
C ILE A 146 8.35 -10.05 11.00
N ILE A 147 9.26 -10.59 10.19
CA ILE A 147 10.29 -9.79 9.51
C ILE A 147 9.63 -8.79 8.57
N ARG A 148 8.61 -9.23 7.83
CA ARG A 148 7.85 -8.38 6.92
C ARG A 148 7.14 -7.22 7.64
N THR A 149 6.50 -7.49 8.78
CA THR A 149 5.82 -6.46 9.57
C THR A 149 6.82 -5.45 10.14
N ILE A 150 7.97 -5.92 10.63
CA ILE A 150 9.07 -5.04 11.07
C ILE A 150 9.55 -4.17 9.91
N SER A 151 9.75 -4.76 8.73
CA SER A 151 10.16 -4.05 7.52
C SER A 151 9.19 -2.91 7.18
N VAL A 152 7.88 -3.19 7.03
CA VAL A 152 6.93 -2.13 6.65
C VAL A 152 6.81 -1.03 7.72
N MET A 153 6.91 -1.38 9.00
CA MET A 153 6.94 -0.38 10.08
C MET A 153 8.20 0.49 10.01
N PHE A 154 9.36 -0.11 9.76
CA PHE A 154 10.62 0.61 9.60
C PHE A 154 10.59 1.54 8.39
N PHE A 155 10.22 1.05 7.21
CA PHE A 155 10.16 1.87 5.99
C PHE A 155 9.17 3.02 6.13
N GLN A 156 8.02 2.80 6.76
CA GLN A 156 7.05 3.85 7.00
C GLN A 156 7.54 4.89 8.02
N LEU A 157 8.00 4.44 9.18
CA LEU A 157 8.41 5.34 10.27
C LEU A 157 9.70 6.09 9.93
N VAL A 158 10.72 5.39 9.45
CA VAL A 158 12.06 5.96 9.26
C VAL A 158 12.16 6.63 7.90
N LEU A 159 11.92 5.91 6.80
CA LEU A 159 12.19 6.44 5.46
C LEU A 159 11.06 7.29 4.89
N ALA A 160 9.80 7.01 5.24
CA ALA A 160 8.65 7.76 4.70
C ALA A 160 8.17 8.89 5.62
N PHE A 161 8.47 8.86 6.92
CA PHE A 161 8.03 9.87 7.88
C PHE A 161 9.20 10.67 8.48
N ILE A 162 10.12 10.04 9.21
CA ILE A 162 11.20 10.78 9.89
C ILE A 162 12.15 11.44 8.89
N LEU A 163 12.66 10.69 7.90
CA LEU A 163 13.72 11.16 7.00
C LEU A 163 13.31 12.39 6.16
N PRO A 164 12.14 12.44 5.49
CA PRO A 164 11.75 13.63 4.73
C PRO A 164 11.60 14.88 5.62
N HIS A 165 11.09 14.72 6.84
CA HIS A 165 10.93 15.84 7.76
C HIS A 165 12.27 16.29 8.37
N LEU A 166 13.20 15.35 8.59
CA LEU A 166 14.56 15.68 8.99
C LEU A 166 15.31 16.44 7.89
N LEU A 167 15.15 16.05 6.62
CA LEU A 167 15.71 16.79 5.48
C LEU A 167 15.16 18.21 5.43
N ARG A 168 13.86 18.38 5.67
CA ARG A 168 13.25 19.70 5.79
C ARG A 168 13.82 20.53 6.94
N ALA A 169 14.14 19.92 8.08
CA ALA A 169 14.83 20.62 9.18
C ALA A 169 16.22 21.13 8.79
N LEU A 170 16.88 20.45 7.83
CA LEU A 170 18.17 20.84 7.27
C LEU A 170 18.04 21.84 6.09
N ASN A 171 16.83 22.33 5.80
CA ASN A 171 16.51 23.17 4.63
C ASN A 171 16.80 22.49 3.28
N GLU A 172 16.78 21.16 3.24
CA GLU A 172 16.94 20.35 2.03
C GLU A 172 15.57 19.93 1.47
N PRO A 173 15.45 19.63 0.16
CA PRO A 173 14.18 19.23 -0.44
C PRO A 173 13.67 17.90 0.15
N GLU A 174 12.36 17.83 0.39
CA GLU A 174 11.71 16.62 0.88
C GLU A 174 11.79 15.49 -0.17
N PHE A 175 12.52 14.41 0.15
CA PHE A 175 12.65 13.26 -0.73
C PHE A 175 12.27 11.95 -0.02
N TYR A 176 11.45 11.16 -0.70
CA TYR A 176 10.92 9.90 -0.22
C TYR A 176 11.65 8.74 -0.90
N PHE A 177 12.64 8.16 -0.20
CA PHE A 177 13.47 7.06 -0.70
C PHE A 177 12.73 5.74 -0.93
N SER A 178 11.48 5.62 -0.49
CA SER A 178 10.65 4.43 -0.63
C SER A 178 9.65 4.52 -1.77
N TYR A 179 9.53 5.66 -2.46
CA TYR A 179 8.61 5.81 -3.59
C TYR A 179 9.36 6.02 -4.90
N PHE A 180 9.06 5.15 -5.87
CA PHE A 180 9.73 5.11 -7.17
C PHE A 180 8.74 5.40 -8.29
N TRP A 181 9.23 5.86 -9.44
CA TRP A 181 8.43 5.90 -10.67
C TRP A 181 8.00 4.47 -11.06
N PRO A 182 6.76 4.24 -11.50
CA PRO A 182 5.72 5.23 -11.83
C PRO A 182 4.74 5.58 -10.69
N LEU A 183 4.98 5.12 -9.44
CA LEU A 183 4.11 5.47 -8.31
C LEU A 183 4.26 6.95 -7.92
N LYS A 184 5.50 7.42 -7.79
CA LYS A 184 5.85 8.82 -7.52
C LYS A 184 6.38 9.43 -8.80
N TYR A 185 5.44 9.73 -9.68
CA TYR A 185 5.70 10.13 -11.06
C TYR A 185 6.33 11.53 -11.16
N ASP A 186 6.03 12.39 -10.20
CA ASP A 186 6.50 13.77 -10.11
C ASP A 186 8.03 13.88 -10.02
N TYR A 187 8.73 12.85 -9.53
CA TYR A 187 10.20 12.83 -9.45
C TYR A 187 10.91 12.81 -10.80
N LEU A 188 10.25 12.33 -11.84
CA LEU A 188 10.80 12.33 -13.20
C LEU A 188 10.14 13.39 -14.07
N PHE A 189 9.38 14.33 -13.51
CA PHE A 189 8.88 15.45 -14.31
C PHE A 189 9.98 16.49 -14.50
N PRO A 190 10.07 17.12 -15.69
CA PRO A 190 11.17 18.03 -16.01
C PRO A 190 11.30 19.15 -14.97
N GLY A 191 10.19 19.78 -14.55
CA GLY A 191 10.23 20.84 -13.53
C GLY A 191 10.74 20.38 -12.15
N THR A 192 10.45 19.14 -11.74
CA THR A 192 10.97 18.60 -10.46
C THR A 192 12.44 18.24 -10.58
N VAL A 193 12.86 17.67 -11.72
CA VAL A 193 14.25 17.35 -11.98
C VAL A 193 15.08 18.63 -12.02
N ASP A 194 14.62 19.67 -12.71
CA ASP A 194 15.27 20.97 -12.75
C ASP A 194 15.35 21.59 -11.36
N TYR A 195 14.27 21.52 -10.57
CA TYR A 195 14.28 22.00 -9.19
C TYR A 195 15.31 21.27 -8.32
N LEU A 196 15.37 19.93 -8.40
CA LEU A 196 16.29 19.13 -7.58
C LEU A 196 17.75 19.28 -8.02
N VAL A 197 18.02 19.35 -9.33
CA VAL A 197 19.40 19.48 -9.85
C VAL A 197 19.96 20.88 -9.59
N ASN A 198 19.12 21.91 -9.65
CA ASN A 198 19.53 23.31 -9.40
C ASN A 198 19.44 23.72 -7.91
N SER A 199 18.97 22.83 -7.03
CA SER A 199 19.00 23.08 -5.58
C SER A 199 20.45 23.13 -5.07
N PRO A 200 20.77 23.98 -4.08
CA PRO A 200 22.13 24.09 -3.57
C PRO A 200 22.60 22.76 -2.97
N GLY A 201 23.79 22.31 -3.35
CA GLY A 201 24.41 21.09 -2.82
C GLY A 201 24.31 19.86 -3.73
N ALA A 202 25.15 18.86 -3.48
CA ALA A 202 25.18 17.62 -4.28
C ALA A 202 23.99 16.68 -4.00
N LEU A 203 23.12 17.03 -3.05
CA LEU A 203 22.07 16.14 -2.55
C LEU A 203 20.91 16.00 -3.53
N GLY A 204 20.45 17.08 -4.16
CA GLY A 204 19.32 17.02 -5.09
C GLY A 204 19.64 16.25 -6.38
N SER A 205 20.84 16.44 -6.94
CA SER A 205 21.32 15.62 -8.07
C SER A 205 21.52 14.16 -7.67
N PHE A 206 22.01 13.88 -6.46
CA PHE A 206 22.06 12.52 -5.90
C PHE A 206 20.67 11.88 -5.81
N MET A 207 19.65 12.62 -5.35
CA MET A 207 18.27 12.13 -5.25
C MET A 207 17.66 11.77 -6.61
N VAL A 208 17.87 12.60 -7.64
CA VAL A 208 17.41 12.30 -9.00
C VAL A 208 18.12 11.07 -9.56
N PHE A 209 19.44 11.01 -9.45
CA PHE A 209 20.23 9.87 -9.90
C PHE A 209 19.76 8.57 -9.24
N TRP A 210 19.65 8.57 -7.91
CA TRP A 210 19.25 7.38 -7.17
C TRP A 210 17.78 7.02 -7.43
N GLY A 211 16.90 8.01 -7.59
CA GLY A 211 15.51 7.80 -8.01
C GLY A 211 15.41 7.07 -9.35
N ALA A 212 16.17 7.51 -10.35
CA ALA A 212 16.22 6.88 -11.67
C ALA A 212 16.81 5.45 -11.61
N VAL A 213 17.95 5.28 -10.91
CA VAL A 213 18.56 3.96 -10.70
C VAL A 213 17.57 3.01 -10.01
N CYS A 214 16.87 3.48 -8.99
CA CYS A 214 15.96 2.64 -8.25
C CYS A 214 14.71 2.27 -9.08
N SER A 215 14.22 3.18 -9.91
CA SER A 215 13.08 2.95 -10.80
C SER A 215 13.40 2.00 -11.96
N PHE A 216 14.53 2.20 -12.65
CA PHE A 216 14.81 1.51 -13.91
C PHE A 216 15.79 0.33 -13.77
N ILE A 217 16.57 0.26 -12.70
CA ILE A 217 17.56 -0.79 -12.49
C ILE A 217 17.20 -1.64 -11.27
N ALA A 218 17.20 -1.05 -10.07
CA ALA A 218 17.02 -1.81 -8.84
C ALA A 218 15.64 -2.48 -8.79
N THR A 219 14.58 -1.76 -9.16
CA THR A 219 13.21 -2.28 -9.15
C THR A 219 13.03 -3.49 -10.06
N PRO A 220 13.38 -3.44 -11.37
CA PRO A 220 13.32 -4.62 -12.23
C PRO A 220 14.18 -5.79 -11.74
N VAL A 221 15.41 -5.53 -11.27
CA VAL A 221 16.33 -6.57 -10.78
C VAL A 221 15.76 -7.25 -9.51
N LEU A 222 15.31 -6.48 -8.54
CA LEU A 222 14.71 -7.02 -7.32
C LEU A 222 13.40 -7.76 -7.62
N THR A 223 12.60 -7.28 -8.57
CA THR A 223 11.38 -7.99 -8.99
C THR A 223 11.67 -9.25 -9.77
N TYR A 224 12.75 -9.30 -10.56
CA TYR A 224 13.21 -10.54 -11.19
C TYR A 224 13.49 -11.60 -10.12
N TYR A 225 14.24 -11.29 -9.07
CA TYR A 225 14.58 -12.28 -8.03
C TYR A 225 13.47 -12.58 -7.03
N TYR A 226 12.70 -11.57 -6.61
CA TYR A 226 11.78 -11.69 -5.47
C TYR A 226 10.30 -11.50 -5.83
N GLY A 227 9.98 -11.24 -7.11
CA GLY A 227 8.63 -10.85 -7.52
C GLY A 227 8.25 -9.48 -6.95
N LYS A 228 6.97 -9.17 -6.88
CA LYS A 228 6.53 -7.88 -6.31
C LYS A 228 6.73 -7.77 -4.81
N ARG A 229 6.97 -8.89 -4.12
CA ARG A 229 6.88 -8.98 -2.67
C ARG A 229 7.85 -8.00 -1.99
N TRP A 230 9.05 -7.83 -2.54
CA TRP A 230 10.07 -6.93 -1.99
C TRP A 230 9.55 -5.50 -1.87
N TYR A 231 8.73 -5.04 -2.82
CA TYR A 231 8.18 -3.69 -2.78
C TYR A 231 6.80 -3.66 -2.13
N CYS A 232 5.80 -4.27 -2.79
CA CYS A 232 4.38 -4.15 -2.42
C CYS A 232 4.01 -4.73 -1.05
N SER A 233 4.87 -5.58 -0.48
CA SER A 233 4.61 -6.25 0.78
C SER A 233 5.66 -5.98 1.87
N TRP A 234 6.82 -5.40 1.55
CA TRP A 234 7.91 -5.18 2.51
C TRP A 234 8.35 -3.72 2.64
N VAL A 235 8.19 -2.89 1.59
CA VAL A 235 8.70 -1.50 1.53
C VAL A 235 7.60 -0.47 1.33
N CYS A 236 6.63 -0.76 0.45
CA CYS A 236 5.63 0.21 0.00
C CYS A 236 4.73 0.67 1.14
N GLY A 237 4.62 1.98 1.36
CA GLY A 237 3.75 2.58 2.38
C GLY A 237 2.28 2.17 2.22
N CYS A 238 1.74 2.24 1.00
CA CYS A 238 0.37 1.76 0.69
C CYS A 238 0.16 0.29 1.06
N GLY A 239 1.18 -0.54 0.86
CA GLY A 239 1.17 -1.93 1.29
C GLY A 239 1.22 -2.07 2.80
N GLY A 240 2.03 -1.25 3.48
CA GLY A 240 2.11 -1.19 4.94
C GLY A 240 0.75 -0.92 5.58
N LEU A 241 0.02 0.12 5.14
CA LEU A 241 -1.31 0.44 5.67
C LEU A 241 -2.33 -0.68 5.37
N ALA A 242 -2.32 -1.21 4.15
CA ALA A 242 -3.22 -2.30 3.76
C ALA A 242 -2.99 -3.58 4.56
N GLU A 243 -1.73 -3.93 4.85
CA GLU A 243 -1.35 -5.14 5.58
C GLU A 243 -1.57 -5.04 7.08
N THR A 244 -1.57 -3.82 7.63
CA THR A 244 -1.71 -3.54 9.06
C THR A 244 -3.15 -3.16 9.39
N LEU A 245 -3.52 -1.89 9.20
CA LEU A 245 -4.87 -1.38 9.45
C LEU A 245 -5.93 -2.13 8.64
N GLY A 246 -5.62 -2.45 7.38
CA GLY A 246 -6.57 -3.10 6.48
C GLY A 246 -6.80 -4.60 6.72
N ASP A 247 -5.94 -5.29 7.48
CA ASP A 247 -5.98 -6.74 7.70
C ASP A 247 -7.37 -7.33 8.05
N PRO A 248 -8.23 -6.67 8.86
CA PRO A 248 -9.56 -7.20 9.18
C PRO A 248 -10.47 -7.42 7.96
N TRP A 249 -10.33 -6.62 6.91
CA TRP A 249 -11.25 -6.60 5.76
C TRP A 249 -10.78 -7.41 4.55
N ARG A 250 -9.69 -8.19 4.65
CA ARG A 250 -9.17 -9.02 3.54
C ARG A 250 -10.22 -9.93 2.88
N HIS A 251 -11.11 -10.47 3.69
CA HIS A 251 -12.15 -11.41 3.27
C HIS A 251 -13.21 -10.75 2.38
N LEU A 252 -13.35 -9.42 2.45
CA LEU A 252 -14.31 -8.65 1.64
C LEU A 252 -13.84 -8.40 0.21
N THR A 253 -12.57 -8.67 -0.09
CA THR A 253 -12.02 -8.46 -1.43
C THR A 253 -12.72 -9.35 -2.45
N PRO A 254 -13.37 -8.80 -3.49
CA PRO A 254 -14.09 -9.59 -4.49
C PRO A 254 -13.18 -10.54 -5.26
N LYS A 255 -13.61 -11.80 -5.46
CA LYS A 255 -12.85 -12.85 -6.17
C LYS A 255 -13.41 -13.20 -7.56
N SER A 256 -14.44 -12.50 -8.01
CA SER A 256 -15.11 -12.82 -9.27
C SER A 256 -14.21 -12.54 -10.48
N THR A 257 -14.42 -13.29 -11.56
CA THR A 257 -13.74 -13.06 -12.85
C THR A 257 -14.06 -11.67 -13.42
N VAL A 258 -15.27 -11.16 -13.18
CA VAL A 258 -15.66 -9.78 -13.52
C VAL A 258 -14.79 -8.77 -12.78
N SER A 259 -14.61 -8.93 -11.46
CA SER A 259 -13.75 -8.04 -10.67
C SER A 259 -12.31 -8.05 -11.18
N TRP A 260 -11.81 -9.20 -11.59
CA TRP A 260 -10.48 -9.33 -12.19
C TRP A 260 -10.38 -8.61 -13.56
N LYS A 261 -11.37 -8.75 -14.44
CA LYS A 261 -11.38 -8.01 -15.72
C LYS A 261 -11.37 -6.49 -15.51
N ILE A 262 -12.14 -6.01 -14.54
CA ILE A 262 -12.19 -4.59 -14.17
C ILE A 262 -10.85 -4.14 -13.58
N GLU A 263 -10.25 -4.89 -12.64
CA GLU A 263 -8.96 -4.56 -12.03
C GLU A 263 -7.89 -4.34 -13.09
N ARG A 264 -7.87 -5.24 -14.08
CA ARG A 264 -6.90 -5.24 -15.15
C ARG A 264 -7.09 -4.04 -16.08
N ALA A 265 -8.33 -3.76 -16.46
CA ALA A 265 -8.64 -2.65 -17.34
C ALA A 265 -8.21 -1.31 -16.70
N ILE A 266 -8.60 -1.09 -15.44
CA ILE A 266 -8.31 0.17 -14.75
C ILE A 266 -6.81 0.32 -14.50
N ILE A 267 -6.13 -0.71 -13.96
CA ILE A 267 -4.73 -0.57 -13.56
C ILE A 267 -3.80 -0.32 -14.75
N TYR A 268 -4.07 -0.95 -15.90
CA TYR A 268 -3.29 -0.72 -17.12
C TYR A 268 -3.70 0.56 -17.84
N ALA A 269 -4.95 1.01 -17.74
CA ALA A 269 -5.34 2.34 -18.21
C ALA A 269 -4.61 3.45 -17.43
N VAL A 270 -4.52 3.33 -16.09
CA VAL A 270 -3.75 4.26 -15.26
C VAL A 270 -2.26 4.21 -15.58
N LEU A 271 -1.70 3.02 -15.81
CA LEU A 271 -0.30 2.88 -16.24
C LEU A 271 -0.05 3.53 -17.61
N LEU A 272 -0.91 3.28 -18.58
CA LEU A 272 -0.79 3.90 -19.90
C LEU A 272 -0.87 5.42 -19.79
N LEU A 273 -1.86 5.91 -19.02
CA LEU A 273 -2.03 7.33 -18.77
C LEU A 273 -0.75 7.94 -18.19
N ILE A 274 -0.15 7.35 -17.13
CA ILE A 274 1.05 7.95 -16.53
C ILE A 274 2.26 7.93 -17.46
N ILE A 275 2.42 6.88 -18.27
CA ILE A 275 3.49 6.81 -19.27
C ILE A 275 3.29 7.94 -20.31
N LEU A 276 2.08 8.10 -20.84
CA LEU A 276 1.76 9.16 -21.79
C LEU A 276 1.94 10.54 -21.18
N THR A 277 1.48 10.74 -19.94
CA THR A 277 1.62 12.01 -19.21
C THR A 277 3.09 12.36 -19.07
N THR A 278 3.90 11.41 -18.59
CA THR A 278 5.35 11.60 -18.42
C THR A 278 6.01 11.92 -19.75
N ALA A 279 5.70 11.18 -20.82
CA ALA A 279 6.27 11.40 -22.15
C ALA A 279 5.89 12.77 -22.72
N VAL A 280 4.62 13.17 -22.62
CA VAL A 280 4.13 14.48 -23.09
C VAL A 280 4.84 15.61 -22.34
N LEU A 281 5.00 15.50 -21.02
CA LEU A 281 5.70 16.50 -20.21
C LEU A 281 7.16 16.67 -20.65
N TRP A 282 7.89 15.57 -20.86
CA TRP A 282 9.27 15.63 -21.35
C TRP A 282 9.38 16.21 -22.77
N VAL A 283 8.54 15.78 -23.71
CA VAL A 283 8.53 16.34 -25.06
C VAL A 283 8.24 17.84 -25.01
N SER A 284 7.23 18.24 -24.22
CA SER A 284 6.86 19.65 -24.06
C SER A 284 7.96 20.51 -23.44
N SER A 285 8.82 19.94 -22.59
CA SER A 285 9.97 20.67 -22.01
C SER A 285 11.06 20.99 -23.03
N THR A 286 11.12 20.23 -24.14
CA THR A 286 12.14 20.39 -25.19
C THR A 286 11.64 21.11 -26.44
N SER A 287 10.32 21.24 -26.62
CA SER A 287 9.71 21.83 -27.82
C SER A 287 8.75 22.96 -27.48
N GLU A 288 8.99 24.16 -28.02
CA GLU A 288 8.07 25.31 -27.93
C GLU A 288 6.90 25.18 -28.93
N GLY A 289 6.10 24.12 -28.77
CA GLY A 289 4.95 23.83 -29.64
C GLY A 289 3.61 23.78 -28.89
N ALA A 290 2.55 23.43 -29.61
CA ALA A 290 1.18 23.26 -29.08
C ALA A 290 1.06 22.21 -27.96
N LEU A 291 2.08 21.37 -27.75
CA LEU A 291 2.15 20.41 -26.63
C LEU A 291 2.41 21.09 -25.28
N SER A 292 3.03 22.28 -25.27
CA SER A 292 3.31 23.06 -24.05
C SER A 292 2.05 23.65 -23.41
N SER A 293 1.00 23.93 -24.18
CA SER A 293 -0.28 24.42 -23.64
C SER A 293 -1.13 23.32 -23.01
N ILE A 294 -0.82 22.05 -23.29
CA ILE A 294 -1.56 20.88 -22.79
C ILE A 294 -0.87 20.25 -21.57
N SER A 295 0.43 20.47 -21.39
CA SER A 295 1.26 19.87 -20.33
C SER A 295 0.77 20.20 -18.91
N ALA A 296 0.58 21.49 -18.61
CA ALA A 296 0.16 21.93 -17.28
C ALA A 296 -1.28 21.49 -16.91
N PRO A 297 -2.31 21.66 -17.77
CA PRO A 297 -3.64 21.11 -17.51
C PRO A 297 -3.63 19.60 -17.31
N LEU A 298 -2.83 18.87 -18.08
CA LEU A 298 -2.73 17.43 -18.00
C LEU A 298 -2.10 16.97 -16.67
N GLN A 299 -1.04 17.62 -16.21
CA GLN A 299 -0.43 17.35 -14.89
C GLN A 299 -1.41 17.60 -13.75
N GLN A 300 -2.15 18.72 -13.79
CA GLN A 300 -3.15 19.06 -12.77
C GLN A 300 -4.30 18.05 -12.77
N TRP A 301 -4.81 17.70 -13.95
CA TRP A 301 -5.86 16.68 -14.11
C TRP A 301 -5.41 15.34 -13.52
N TYR A 302 -4.21 14.88 -13.86
CA TYR A 302 -3.68 13.61 -13.33
C TYR A 302 -3.55 13.67 -11.80
N GLY A 303 -2.96 14.75 -11.27
CA GLY A 303 -2.79 14.95 -9.83
C GLY A 303 -4.12 14.95 -9.06
N PHE A 304 -5.15 15.60 -9.61
CA PHE A 304 -6.48 15.65 -9.02
C PHE A 304 -7.20 14.30 -9.06
N TYR A 305 -7.38 13.73 -10.25
CA TYR A 305 -8.22 12.54 -10.41
C TYR A 305 -7.52 11.26 -9.96
N ILE A 306 -6.26 11.06 -10.32
CA ILE A 306 -5.54 9.83 -9.98
C ILE A 306 -4.87 9.94 -8.61
N GLY A 307 -4.27 11.08 -8.29
CA GLY A 307 -3.63 11.32 -6.99
C GLY A 307 -4.65 11.50 -5.86
N ALA A 308 -5.39 12.60 -5.87
CA ALA A 308 -6.27 12.96 -4.76
C ALA A 308 -7.51 12.06 -4.67
N VAL A 309 -8.28 11.95 -5.75
CA VAL A 309 -9.55 11.20 -5.75
C VAL A 309 -9.31 9.69 -5.73
N PHE A 310 -8.50 9.15 -6.64
CA PHE A 310 -8.38 7.71 -6.75
C PHE A 310 -7.44 7.09 -5.70
N ALA A 311 -6.25 7.65 -5.48
CA ALA A 311 -5.31 7.13 -4.49
C ALA A 311 -5.70 7.48 -3.05
N GLY A 312 -6.08 8.73 -2.79
CA GLY A 312 -6.49 9.20 -1.47
C GLY A 312 -7.88 8.73 -1.07
N VAL A 313 -8.90 9.29 -1.74
CA VAL A 313 -10.31 9.12 -1.35
C VAL A 313 -10.79 7.67 -1.54
N ILE A 314 -10.61 7.11 -2.73
CA ILE A 314 -11.13 5.76 -3.04
C ILE A 314 -10.20 4.68 -2.48
N GLY A 315 -8.89 4.90 -2.53
CA GLY A 315 -7.88 3.90 -2.18
C GLY A 315 -8.03 3.37 -0.75
N VAL A 316 -8.12 4.25 0.24
CA VAL A 316 -8.24 3.88 1.67
C VAL A 316 -9.69 3.90 2.15
N GLY A 317 -10.53 4.81 1.63
CA GLY A 317 -11.93 4.96 2.04
C GLY A 317 -12.75 3.68 1.88
N PHE A 318 -12.47 2.87 0.86
CA PHE A 318 -13.24 1.65 0.58
C PHE A 318 -12.71 0.38 1.26
N TYR A 319 -11.71 0.47 2.15
CA TYR A 319 -11.21 -0.71 2.87
C TYR A 319 -12.30 -1.53 3.55
N PRO A 320 -13.25 -0.92 4.30
CA PRO A 320 -14.29 -1.68 4.99
C PRO A 320 -15.33 -2.33 4.07
N VAL A 321 -15.34 -2.01 2.78
CA VAL A 321 -16.38 -2.47 1.83
C VAL A 321 -15.81 -3.41 0.77
N LEU A 322 -14.70 -3.01 0.14
CA LEU A 322 -14.07 -3.70 -1.00
C LEU A 322 -12.78 -4.43 -0.61
N GLY A 323 -12.39 -4.35 0.67
CA GLY A 323 -11.19 -4.97 1.23
C GLY A 323 -9.94 -4.08 1.16
N ASN A 324 -8.85 -4.56 1.72
CA ASN A 324 -7.71 -3.75 2.12
C ASN A 324 -6.77 -3.26 1.00
N ARG A 325 -6.90 -3.76 -0.22
CA ARG A 325 -5.97 -3.44 -1.33
C ARG A 325 -6.63 -2.81 -2.55
N VAL A 326 -7.67 -2.00 -2.37
CA VAL A 326 -8.36 -1.30 -3.49
C VAL A 326 -7.36 -0.52 -4.36
N TRP A 327 -6.58 0.39 -3.77
CA TRP A 327 -5.56 1.15 -4.52
C TRP A 327 -4.55 0.25 -5.25
N CYS A 328 -3.96 -0.72 -4.54
CA CYS A 328 -2.95 -1.61 -5.11
C CYS A 328 -3.49 -2.49 -6.26
N ARG A 329 -4.80 -2.72 -6.29
CA ARG A 329 -5.47 -3.63 -7.22
C ARG A 329 -6.01 -2.92 -8.44
N PHE A 330 -6.50 -1.69 -8.29
CA PHE A 330 -7.15 -0.94 -9.38
C PHE A 330 -6.32 0.24 -9.88
N GLY A 331 -5.51 0.91 -9.05
CA GLY A 331 -4.95 2.22 -9.40
C GLY A 331 -3.44 2.36 -9.31
N CYS A 332 -2.73 1.47 -8.63
CA CYS A 332 -1.29 1.62 -8.43
C CYS A 332 -0.51 1.31 -9.74
N PRO A 333 0.09 2.30 -10.42
CA PRO A 333 0.81 2.06 -11.67
C PRO A 333 2.09 1.23 -11.45
N MET A 334 2.74 1.39 -10.28
CA MET A 334 3.88 0.57 -9.90
C MET A 334 3.48 -0.90 -9.72
N ALA A 335 2.31 -1.18 -9.16
CA ALA A 335 1.80 -2.54 -9.09
C ALA A 335 1.57 -3.13 -10.49
N ALA A 336 1.16 -2.35 -11.49
CA ALA A 336 1.04 -2.83 -12.87
C ALA A 336 2.40 -3.22 -13.47
N VAL A 337 3.42 -2.33 -13.38
CA VAL A 337 4.77 -2.61 -13.89
C VAL A 337 5.37 -3.85 -13.23
N LEU A 338 5.37 -3.88 -11.90
CA LEU A 338 5.86 -5.04 -11.15
C LEU A 338 5.03 -6.30 -11.43
N GLY A 339 3.76 -6.15 -11.83
CA GLY A 339 2.86 -7.23 -12.29
C GLY A 339 3.33 -7.93 -13.53
N ILE A 340 3.71 -7.13 -14.53
CA ILE A 340 4.24 -7.63 -15.79
C ILE A 340 5.57 -8.34 -15.51
N ILE A 341 6.49 -7.69 -14.80
CA ILE A 341 7.80 -8.29 -14.49
C ILE A 341 7.63 -9.58 -13.67
N GLN A 342 6.77 -9.57 -12.64
CA GLN A 342 6.50 -10.76 -11.84
C GLN A 342 5.93 -11.90 -12.69
N ARG A 343 4.92 -11.64 -13.52
CA ARG A 343 4.24 -12.70 -14.28
C ARG A 343 5.20 -13.37 -15.24
N PHE A 344 5.95 -12.60 -16.02
CA PHE A 344 6.71 -13.15 -17.15
C PHE A 344 8.16 -13.45 -16.80
N PHE A 345 8.83 -12.56 -16.07
CA PHE A 345 10.29 -12.63 -15.91
C PHE A 345 10.75 -13.05 -14.52
N SER A 346 9.90 -12.97 -13.49
CA SER A 346 10.35 -13.26 -12.14
C SER A 346 10.56 -14.75 -11.85
N ARG A 347 11.49 -15.04 -10.95
CA ARG A 347 11.70 -16.37 -10.37
C ARG A 347 10.66 -16.69 -9.27
N PHE A 348 9.96 -15.69 -8.76
CA PHE A 348 8.99 -15.87 -7.68
C PHE A 348 7.72 -16.60 -8.16
N ARG A 349 7.26 -17.55 -7.33
CA ARG A 349 6.00 -18.29 -7.47
C ARG A 349 5.54 -18.80 -6.11
N ILE A 350 4.26 -19.10 -6.00
CA ILE A 350 3.75 -19.89 -4.87
C ILE A 350 3.49 -21.29 -5.40
N THR A 351 4.28 -22.25 -4.94
CA THR A 351 4.13 -23.65 -5.33
C THR A 351 3.03 -24.32 -4.54
N THR A 352 2.40 -25.31 -5.17
CA THR A 352 1.23 -25.98 -4.61
C THR A 352 1.42 -27.49 -4.64
N ASN A 353 1.08 -28.16 -3.54
CA ASN A 353 0.98 -29.63 -3.48
C ASN A 353 -0.49 -30.04 -3.57
N GLY A 354 -1.01 -30.15 -4.78
CA GLY A 354 -2.45 -30.38 -5.00
C GLY A 354 -3.01 -31.64 -4.36
N GLY A 355 -2.21 -32.71 -4.24
CA GLY A 355 -2.61 -33.96 -3.59
C GLY A 355 -2.91 -33.83 -2.09
N GLN A 356 -2.49 -32.73 -1.45
CA GLN A 356 -2.78 -32.44 -0.03
C GLN A 356 -3.88 -31.39 0.15
N CYS A 357 -4.41 -30.83 -0.93
CA CYS A 357 -5.48 -29.84 -0.89
C CYS A 357 -6.81 -30.51 -0.48
N MET A 358 -7.49 -29.93 0.51
CA MET A 358 -8.80 -30.37 1.00
C MET A 358 -9.91 -29.35 0.69
N SER A 359 -9.69 -28.46 -0.28
CA SER A 359 -10.70 -27.52 -0.80
C SER A 359 -11.36 -26.58 0.24
N CYS A 360 -10.76 -26.39 1.41
CA CYS A 360 -11.34 -25.59 2.52
C CYS A 360 -11.56 -24.09 2.22
N GLY A 361 -10.87 -23.53 1.23
CA GLY A 361 -11.08 -22.15 0.77
C GLY A 361 -10.43 -21.03 1.59
N ASN A 362 -9.83 -21.30 2.76
CA ASN A 362 -9.18 -20.28 3.61
C ASN A 362 -8.15 -19.42 2.85
N CYS A 363 -7.36 -20.05 1.99
CA CYS A 363 -6.35 -19.38 1.18
C CYS A 363 -6.96 -18.38 0.19
N THR A 364 -8.10 -18.71 -0.42
CA THR A 364 -8.87 -17.80 -1.28
C THR A 364 -9.48 -16.68 -0.45
N THR A 365 -10.17 -17.01 0.64
CA THR A 365 -10.86 -16.02 1.49
C THR A 365 -9.93 -14.90 1.92
N TYR A 366 -8.73 -15.22 2.42
CA TYR A 366 -7.79 -14.22 2.93
C TYR A 366 -6.81 -13.67 1.87
N CYS A 367 -7.00 -14.00 0.59
CA CYS A 367 -6.21 -13.38 -0.49
C CYS A 367 -6.69 -11.95 -0.78
N GLU A 368 -5.99 -10.97 -0.22
CA GLU A 368 -6.22 -9.52 -0.41
C GLU A 368 -6.15 -9.01 -1.86
N MET A 369 -5.58 -9.80 -2.79
CA MET A 369 -5.48 -9.45 -4.21
C MET A 369 -6.60 -10.04 -5.06
N GLY A 370 -7.60 -10.68 -4.43
CA GLY A 370 -8.76 -11.17 -5.17
C GLY A 370 -8.52 -12.47 -5.95
N ILE A 371 -7.45 -13.22 -5.64
CA ILE A 371 -7.08 -14.45 -6.36
C ILE A 371 -7.84 -15.64 -5.76
N ASP A 372 -8.43 -16.48 -6.60
CA ASP A 372 -9.00 -17.78 -6.19
C ASP A 372 -7.90 -18.82 -6.00
N VAL A 373 -7.14 -18.67 -4.90
CA VAL A 373 -5.98 -19.51 -4.56
C VAL A 373 -6.34 -21.00 -4.45
N ARG A 374 -7.54 -21.32 -3.96
CA ARG A 374 -8.06 -22.68 -3.83
C ARG A 374 -8.06 -23.40 -5.19
N ALA A 375 -8.54 -22.74 -6.24
CA ALA A 375 -8.62 -23.34 -7.57
C ALA A 375 -7.23 -23.74 -8.12
N TYR A 376 -6.21 -22.91 -7.90
CA TYR A 376 -4.82 -23.25 -8.24
C TYR A 376 -4.31 -24.43 -7.42
N ALA A 377 -4.60 -24.45 -6.12
CA ALA A 377 -4.19 -25.53 -5.24
C ALA A 377 -4.85 -26.87 -5.60
N GLU A 378 -6.14 -26.88 -5.94
CA GLU A 378 -6.87 -28.08 -6.37
C GLU A 378 -6.30 -28.68 -7.66
N ARG A 379 -5.84 -27.83 -8.59
CA ARG A 379 -5.20 -28.27 -9.85
C ARG A 379 -3.71 -28.59 -9.74
N GLY A 380 -3.09 -28.37 -8.58
CA GLY A 380 -1.63 -28.50 -8.44
C GLY A 380 -0.85 -27.50 -9.30
N GLU A 381 -1.46 -26.36 -9.63
CA GLU A 381 -0.84 -25.31 -10.45
C GLU A 381 -0.10 -24.30 -9.56
N ASN A 382 1.06 -23.85 -10.02
CA ASN A 382 1.78 -22.75 -9.39
C ASN A 382 1.00 -21.43 -9.53
N ILE A 383 0.97 -20.63 -8.46
CA ILE A 383 0.31 -19.33 -8.48
C ILE A 383 1.32 -18.28 -8.94
N VAL A 384 1.15 -17.86 -10.18
CA VAL A 384 2.00 -16.90 -10.88
C VAL A 384 1.18 -15.77 -11.46
N ARG A 385 0.21 -15.28 -10.68
CA ARG A 385 -0.68 -14.17 -11.06
C ARG A 385 0.08 -12.85 -11.06
N SER A 386 -0.18 -12.03 -12.08
CA SER A 386 0.34 -10.66 -12.12
C SER A 386 -0.18 -9.84 -10.94
N SER A 387 -1.35 -10.11 -10.36
CA SER A 387 -1.86 -9.36 -9.21
C SER A 387 -1.28 -9.80 -7.86
N CYS A 388 -0.63 -10.97 -7.76
CA CYS A 388 -0.10 -11.44 -6.48
C CYS A 388 0.98 -10.47 -5.95
N VAL A 389 0.88 -10.07 -4.68
CA VAL A 389 1.88 -9.21 -4.01
C VAL A 389 2.84 -10.00 -3.13
N GLY A 390 2.71 -11.33 -3.07
CA GLY A 390 3.57 -12.20 -2.26
C GLY A 390 3.45 -11.97 -0.76
N CYS A 391 2.27 -11.61 -0.25
CA CYS A 391 2.03 -11.38 1.19
C CYS A 391 2.16 -12.64 2.05
N GLY A 392 2.03 -13.83 1.46
CA GLY A 392 2.23 -15.11 2.14
C GLY A 392 1.09 -15.58 3.05
N VAL A 393 0.05 -14.76 3.25
CA VAL A 393 -1.08 -15.09 4.13
C VAL A 393 -1.77 -16.39 3.68
N CYS A 394 -1.91 -16.63 2.36
CA CYS A 394 -2.50 -17.86 1.84
C CYS A 394 -1.75 -19.13 2.30
N SER A 395 -0.41 -19.10 2.35
CA SER A 395 0.39 -20.21 2.87
C SER A 395 0.23 -20.38 4.38
N ALA A 396 0.12 -19.27 5.10
CA ALA A 396 0.11 -19.25 6.54
C ALA A 396 -1.25 -19.68 7.13
N VAL A 397 -2.36 -19.44 6.40
CA VAL A 397 -3.71 -19.89 6.78
C VAL A 397 -4.06 -21.29 6.28
N CYS A 398 -3.19 -21.94 5.50
CA CYS A 398 -3.45 -23.27 4.98
C CYS A 398 -3.23 -24.32 6.07
N PRO A 399 -4.27 -25.05 6.51
CA PRO A 399 -4.14 -26.01 7.61
C PRO A 399 -3.29 -27.23 7.24
N ARG A 400 -3.17 -27.53 5.93
CA ARG A 400 -2.41 -28.66 5.40
C ARG A 400 -1.00 -28.30 4.93
N GLY A 401 -0.63 -27.01 4.93
CA GLY A 401 0.69 -26.57 4.44
C GLY A 401 0.91 -26.77 2.94
N VAL A 402 -0.17 -26.75 2.14
CA VAL A 402 -0.15 -27.04 0.69
C VAL A 402 0.64 -26.01 -0.13
N LEU A 403 0.74 -24.78 0.36
CA LEU A 403 1.23 -23.63 -0.39
C LEU A 403 2.58 -23.17 0.17
N LYS A 404 3.55 -22.93 -0.70
CA LYS A 404 4.88 -22.44 -0.30
C LYS A 404 5.36 -21.29 -1.19
N LEU A 405 5.91 -20.25 -0.57
CA LEU A 405 6.50 -19.12 -1.29
C LEU A 405 7.91 -19.50 -1.71
N GLU A 406 8.17 -19.57 -3.01
CA GLU A 406 9.45 -20.03 -3.55
C GLU A 406 9.99 -19.10 -4.63
N ASN A 407 11.32 -19.07 -4.72
CA ASN A 407 12.03 -18.49 -5.84
C ASN A 407 12.66 -19.63 -6.62
N GLY A 408 12.13 -19.86 -7.81
CA GLY A 408 12.56 -20.93 -8.69
C GLY A 408 13.99 -20.83 -9.18
N THR A 409 14.56 -21.95 -9.63
CA THR A 409 15.84 -21.98 -10.37
C THR A 409 15.64 -21.83 -11.87
N SER A 410 14.58 -22.43 -12.44
CA SER A 410 14.16 -22.30 -13.84
C SER A 410 12.83 -21.54 -13.97
N HIS A 411 12.47 -21.17 -15.20
CA HIS A 411 11.17 -20.58 -15.51
C HIS A 411 10.12 -21.62 -15.93
N ASP A 412 10.53 -22.76 -16.47
CA ASP A 412 9.69 -23.72 -17.21
C ASP A 412 8.54 -24.33 -16.39
N ASP A 413 8.71 -24.42 -15.07
CA ASP A 413 7.73 -25.00 -14.15
C ASP A 413 6.67 -23.99 -13.69
N ARG A 414 6.71 -22.74 -14.18
CA ARG A 414 5.77 -21.69 -13.72
C ARG A 414 4.40 -21.85 -14.36
N TYR A 415 4.37 -22.07 -15.67
CA TYR A 415 3.18 -22.30 -16.48
C TYR A 415 3.59 -22.79 -17.89
N PRO A 416 2.70 -23.42 -18.66
CA PRO A 416 3.02 -23.85 -20.02
C PRO A 416 3.54 -22.68 -20.89
N GLY A 417 4.72 -22.84 -21.51
CA GLY A 417 5.36 -21.80 -22.34
C GLY A 417 6.12 -20.71 -21.57
N SER A 418 6.37 -20.91 -20.27
CA SER A 418 7.14 -19.97 -19.44
C SER A 418 8.66 -20.01 -19.67
N ASP A 419 9.16 -21.02 -20.39
CA ASP A 419 10.54 -21.16 -20.87
C ASP A 419 10.96 -20.00 -21.78
N LYS A 420 10.00 -19.39 -22.49
CA LYS A 420 10.22 -18.26 -23.40
C LYS A 420 9.44 -17.04 -22.91
N PRO A 421 9.94 -16.30 -21.90
CA PRO A 421 9.18 -15.24 -21.25
C PRO A 421 8.80 -14.09 -22.20
N LEU A 422 9.67 -13.75 -23.16
CA LEU A 422 9.37 -12.75 -24.18
C LEU A 422 8.28 -13.19 -25.17
N GLY A 423 8.29 -14.47 -25.57
CA GLY A 423 7.25 -15.04 -26.43
C GLY A 423 5.90 -15.13 -25.73
N ALA A 424 5.91 -15.49 -24.43
CA ALA A 424 4.71 -15.49 -23.59
C ALA A 424 4.13 -14.07 -23.45
N LEU A 425 5.00 -13.06 -23.28
CA LEU A 425 4.57 -11.66 -23.21
C LEU A 425 3.97 -11.19 -24.53
N SER A 426 4.63 -11.43 -25.68
CA SER A 426 4.13 -10.98 -26.98
C SER A 426 2.78 -11.64 -27.31
N THR A 427 2.63 -12.93 -27.02
CA THR A 427 1.39 -13.69 -27.20
C THR A 427 0.28 -13.13 -26.30
N ALA A 428 0.61 -12.77 -25.06
CA ALA A 428 -0.33 -12.21 -24.10
C ALA A 428 -0.83 -10.80 -24.50
N VAL A 429 0.01 -10.02 -25.20
CA VAL A 429 -0.35 -8.71 -25.76
C VAL A 429 -1.21 -8.90 -27.03
N SER A 430 -0.80 -9.77 -27.95
CA SER A 430 -1.47 -9.94 -29.26
C SER A 430 -2.82 -10.63 -29.18
N LYS A 431 -2.96 -11.68 -28.34
CA LYS A 431 -4.21 -12.46 -28.25
C LYS A 431 -5.28 -11.84 -27.35
N GLY A 432 -5.01 -10.67 -26.76
CA GLY A 432 -5.97 -9.92 -25.94
C GLY A 432 -6.53 -10.75 -24.79
N ALA A 433 -5.87 -10.71 -23.63
CA ALA A 433 -6.37 -11.21 -22.34
C ALA A 433 -6.76 -12.70 -22.21
N ARG A 434 -6.92 -13.47 -23.29
CA ARG A 434 -7.23 -14.92 -23.25
C ARG A 434 -6.11 -15.75 -22.61
N VAL A 435 -4.89 -15.24 -22.53
CA VAL A 435 -3.70 -15.95 -22.00
C VAL A 435 -3.57 -15.88 -20.46
N TYR A 436 -4.57 -15.34 -19.78
CA TYR A 436 -4.52 -15.10 -18.34
C TYR A 436 -5.62 -15.89 -17.69
N GLY A 437 -5.28 -17.10 -17.26
CA GLY A 437 -6.23 -18.11 -16.82
C GLY A 437 -7.44 -17.58 -16.06
N ASP A 438 -8.61 -18.10 -16.43
CA ASP A 438 -9.86 -17.88 -15.74
C ASP A 438 -9.97 -18.85 -14.55
N ARG A 439 -11.20 -19.08 -14.08
CA ARG A 439 -11.46 -20.06 -13.03
C ARG A 439 -11.12 -21.49 -13.47
N ASP A 440 -11.05 -21.73 -14.78
CA ASP A 440 -11.00 -23.03 -15.45
C ASP A 440 -9.57 -23.41 -15.92
N GLY A 441 -8.57 -22.53 -15.74
CA GLY A 441 -7.15 -22.85 -15.95
C GLY A 441 -6.41 -21.86 -16.85
N TYR A 442 -5.15 -22.15 -17.17
CA TYR A 442 -4.40 -21.45 -18.21
C TYR A 442 -5.05 -21.70 -19.59
N VAL A 443 -5.33 -20.65 -20.34
CA VAL A 443 -5.41 -20.73 -21.82
C VAL A 443 -4.18 -20.04 -22.39
#